data_AF-A0A7S3MN31-F1
#
_entry.id   AF-A0A7S3MN31-F1
#
_cell.length_a   1.000
_cell.length_b   1.000
_cell.length_c   1.000
_cell.angle_alpha   90.00
_cell.angle_beta   90.00
_cell.angle_gamma   90.00
#
_symmetry.space_group_name_H-M   'P 1'
#
loop_
_entity.id
_entity.type
_entity.pdbx_description
1 polymer ?
#
loop_
_entity_poly.entity_id
_entity_poly.type
_entity_poly.pdbx_seq_one_letter_code
_entity_poly.pdbx_strand_id
1 'polypeptide(L)'
;MKWINVNDDFFWSASCLGFAIGTQSNGWQWGSIVDAEKTVSYGQVYSIFDTGSSSVIIPADYFESYLALIYEQMEGDEFEVASGYVLTKCYEDFPNLYFLFDGRWLALHPADYLVDVSESQDRSMCVLLLSPGSQSFIVMGLPAYMNYYTVHEDVNNRIGFAPHTTSDKDDLKRGKQPKRVLESLRPAPEFGMGAASLFIVLFIIVFFMTVWILLVYEISKKSDTFERPACFCLAGILVIAIFAMVMLYSVRPLVDDLINGEPKYARSTLQ
;
A
#
# COMPACT_ATOMS: atom_id res chain seq x y z
N MET A 1 20.47 -16.69 -10.51
CA MET A 1 19.13 -16.78 -9.89
C MET A 1 19.12 -16.07 -8.56
N LYS A 2 18.15 -15.20 -8.36
CA LYS A 2 17.86 -14.49 -7.11
C LYS A 2 16.43 -14.80 -6.69
N TRP A 3 16.19 -14.85 -5.38
CA TRP A 3 14.91 -15.24 -4.82
C TRP A 3 14.20 -14.04 -4.21
N ILE A 4 12.88 -14.01 -4.37
CA ILE A 4 11.92 -13.17 -3.67
C ILE A 4 11.10 -14.10 -2.76
N ASN A 5 11.09 -13.81 -1.47
CA ASN A 5 10.18 -14.50 -0.54
C ASN A 5 8.73 -14.12 -0.85
N VAL A 6 7.84 -15.10 -0.89
CA VAL A 6 6.39 -14.91 -1.05
C VAL A 6 5.67 -15.16 0.26
N ASN A 7 4.45 -14.65 0.37
CA ASN A 7 3.58 -14.89 1.50
C ASN A 7 3.13 -16.36 1.51
N ASP A 8 2.90 -16.88 2.71
CA ASP A 8 2.30 -18.21 2.91
C ASP A 8 0.77 -18.10 2.77
N ASP A 9 0.30 -17.93 1.53
CA ASP A 9 -1.13 -17.88 1.19
C ASP A 9 -1.45 -18.67 -0.09
N PHE A 10 -2.72 -18.63 -0.52
CA PHE A 10 -3.19 -19.41 -1.67
C PHE A 10 -2.51 -19.01 -3.00
N PHE A 11 -2.02 -17.77 -3.09
CA PHE A 11 -1.44 -17.23 -4.32
C PHE A 11 0.08 -17.18 -4.22
N TRP A 12 0.75 -17.17 -5.37
CA TRP A 12 2.14 -16.75 -5.45
C TRP A 12 2.20 -15.24 -5.23
N SER A 13 2.23 -14.79 -3.97
CA SER A 13 2.03 -13.39 -3.62
C SER A 13 3.17 -12.78 -2.84
N ALA A 14 3.44 -11.49 -3.03
CA ALA A 14 4.40 -10.74 -2.23
C ALA A 14 3.95 -9.28 -2.11
N SER A 15 4.43 -8.58 -1.09
CA SER A 15 4.22 -7.14 -0.99
C SER A 15 5.17 -6.39 -1.93
N CYS A 16 4.61 -5.64 -2.88
CA CYS A 16 5.34 -4.68 -3.68
C CYS A 16 5.63 -3.45 -2.80
N LEU A 17 6.88 -3.32 -2.37
CA LEU A 17 7.35 -2.26 -1.48
C LEU A 17 7.41 -0.89 -2.16
N GLY A 18 7.33 -0.86 -3.50
CA GLY A 18 7.40 0.35 -4.30
C GLY A 18 7.77 0.05 -5.74
N PHE A 19 7.80 1.09 -6.56
CA PHE A 19 8.18 1.02 -7.96
C PHE A 19 9.23 2.08 -8.30
N ALA A 20 9.85 2.00 -9.47
CA ALA A 20 10.70 3.05 -10.01
C ALA A 20 10.57 3.12 -11.54
N ILE A 21 10.81 4.29 -12.13
CA ILE A 21 10.65 4.53 -13.57
C ILE A 21 11.97 5.08 -14.13
N GLY A 22 12.47 4.45 -15.19
CA GLY A 22 13.73 4.73 -15.86
C GLY A 22 14.93 4.19 -15.08
N THR A 23 15.08 4.62 -13.83
CA THR A 23 16.18 4.20 -12.94
C THR A 23 15.67 3.80 -11.56
N GLN A 24 16.35 2.84 -10.90
CA GLN A 24 16.01 2.39 -9.54
C GLN A 24 16.09 3.51 -8.49
N SER A 25 16.83 4.59 -8.76
CA SER A 25 16.87 5.79 -7.90
C SER A 25 15.62 6.67 -8.01
N ASN A 26 14.90 6.60 -9.14
CA ASN A 26 13.63 7.30 -9.33
C ASN A 26 12.47 6.48 -8.74
N GLY A 27 12.61 6.09 -7.47
CA GLY A 27 11.67 5.22 -6.77
C GLY A 27 10.51 5.95 -6.07
N TRP A 28 9.40 5.25 -5.93
CA TRP A 28 8.16 5.66 -5.27
C TRP A 28 7.63 4.50 -4.42
N GLN A 29 7.11 4.82 -3.23
CA GLN A 29 6.28 3.91 -2.44
C GLN A 29 4.81 4.19 -2.74
N TRP A 30 3.95 3.23 -2.46
CA TRP A 30 2.52 3.33 -2.73
C TRP A 30 1.80 4.12 -1.63
N GLY A 31 0.96 5.08 -1.99
CA GLY A 31 0.10 5.80 -1.05
C GLY A 31 -0.95 4.88 -0.42
N SER A 32 -1.82 5.41 0.41
CA SER A 32 -2.93 4.61 0.95
C SER A 32 -4.11 4.56 -0.03
N ILE A 33 -5.00 3.57 0.09
CA ILE A 33 -6.31 3.55 -0.58
C ILE A 33 -7.38 3.34 0.50
N VAL A 34 -8.45 4.13 0.45
CA VAL A 34 -9.59 4.01 1.37
C VAL A 34 -10.21 2.60 1.29
N ASP A 35 -10.48 2.01 2.45
CA ASP A 35 -11.10 0.68 2.63
C ASP A 35 -10.27 -0.49 2.05
N ALA A 36 -8.97 -0.29 1.82
CA ALA A 36 -8.06 -1.27 1.23
C ALA A 36 -6.89 -1.65 2.14
N GLU A 37 -6.98 -1.44 3.46
CA GLU A 37 -5.86 -1.61 4.41
C GLU A 37 -5.29 -3.03 4.43
N LYS A 38 -6.07 -4.02 3.98
CA LYS A 38 -5.64 -5.42 3.86
C LYS A 38 -4.69 -5.66 2.71
N THR A 39 -4.82 -4.90 1.62
CA THR A 39 -4.01 -5.06 0.40
C THR A 39 -3.08 -3.89 0.16
N VAL A 40 -3.30 -2.75 0.82
CA VAL A 40 -2.46 -1.55 0.76
C VAL A 40 -2.19 -1.07 2.17
N SER A 41 -0.95 -1.16 2.63
CA SER A 41 -0.56 -0.69 3.96
C SER A 41 0.92 -0.33 3.98
N TYR A 42 1.36 0.56 4.86
CA TYR A 42 2.79 0.85 5.10
C TYR A 42 3.64 1.11 3.83
N GLY A 43 3.09 1.82 2.84
CA GLY A 43 3.83 2.13 1.62
C GLY A 43 3.96 0.98 0.61
N GLN A 44 3.24 -0.13 0.82
CA GLN A 44 3.32 -1.35 0.01
C GLN A 44 1.95 -1.83 -0.45
N VAL A 45 1.92 -2.55 -1.57
CA VAL A 45 0.71 -3.13 -2.16
C VAL A 45 0.88 -4.64 -2.28
N TYR A 46 -0.06 -5.41 -1.73
CA TYR A 46 -0.19 -6.83 -1.96
C TYR A 46 -0.19 -7.09 -3.46
N SER A 47 0.60 -8.04 -3.92
CA SER A 47 0.73 -8.33 -5.33
C SER A 47 0.76 -9.84 -5.54
N ILE A 48 0.12 -10.31 -6.61
CA ILE A 48 0.17 -11.71 -7.02
C ILE A 48 0.99 -11.84 -8.30
N PHE A 49 1.70 -12.95 -8.44
CA PHE A 49 2.43 -13.35 -9.64
C PHE A 49 1.55 -14.33 -10.42
N ASP A 50 1.06 -13.92 -11.59
CA ASP A 50 0.04 -14.67 -12.34
C ASP A 50 0.38 -14.75 -13.84
N THR A 51 0.92 -15.89 -14.26
CA THR A 51 1.19 -16.16 -15.69
C THR A 51 -0.08 -16.22 -16.56
N GLY A 52 -1.27 -16.30 -15.95
CA GLY A 52 -2.56 -16.24 -16.64
C GLY A 52 -2.99 -14.82 -17.04
N SER A 53 -2.34 -13.78 -16.50
CA SER A 53 -2.58 -12.38 -16.88
C SER A 53 -1.62 -11.94 -17.98
N SER A 54 -2.13 -11.38 -19.07
CA SER A 54 -1.31 -10.86 -20.19
C SER A 54 -0.63 -9.52 -19.90
N SER A 55 -1.08 -8.80 -18.87
CA SER A 55 -0.57 -7.47 -18.49
C SER A 55 -0.21 -7.40 -17.01
N VAL A 56 0.55 -6.36 -16.63
CA VAL A 56 0.62 -5.92 -15.24
C VAL A 56 -0.65 -5.12 -14.94
N ILE A 57 -1.45 -5.62 -14.00
CA ILE A 57 -2.69 -4.96 -13.57
C ILE A 57 -2.38 -4.16 -12.30
N ILE A 58 -2.56 -2.85 -12.36
CA ILE A 58 -2.32 -1.93 -11.24
C ILE A 58 -3.68 -1.42 -10.74
N PRO A 59 -3.89 -1.25 -9.42
CA PRO A 59 -5.13 -0.68 -8.91
C PRO A 59 -5.50 0.62 -9.64
N ALA A 60 -6.76 0.74 -10.07
CA ALA A 60 -7.26 1.90 -10.80
C ALA A 60 -7.00 3.22 -10.04
N ASP A 61 -7.00 3.17 -8.70
CA ASP A 61 -6.68 4.30 -7.84
C ASP A 61 -5.25 4.85 -8.00
N TYR A 62 -4.30 4.09 -8.56
CA TYR A 62 -2.96 4.58 -8.89
C TYR A 62 -2.71 4.71 -10.39
N PHE A 63 -3.49 4.02 -11.22
CA PHE A 63 -3.11 3.74 -12.60
C PHE A 63 -2.84 5.00 -13.42
N GLU A 64 -3.74 5.99 -13.37
CA GLU A 64 -3.56 7.24 -14.13
C GLU A 64 -2.32 8.02 -13.67
N SER A 65 -2.09 8.12 -12.37
CA SER A 65 -0.92 8.82 -11.81
C SER A 65 0.38 8.05 -12.11
N TYR A 66 0.35 6.72 -12.05
CA TYR A 66 1.47 5.87 -12.42
C TYR A 66 1.80 6.02 -13.91
N LEU A 67 0.79 6.04 -14.79
CA LEU A 67 0.96 6.21 -16.23
C LEU A 67 1.52 7.60 -16.56
N ALA A 68 1.04 8.66 -15.90
CA ALA A 68 1.58 10.01 -16.04
C ALA A 68 3.09 10.05 -15.74
N LEU A 69 3.54 9.40 -14.67
CA LEU A 69 4.96 9.34 -14.34
C LEU A 69 5.82 8.59 -15.39
N ILE A 70 5.23 7.66 -16.15
CA ILE A 70 5.93 7.00 -17.27
C ILE A 70 6.15 8.01 -18.40
N TYR A 71 5.08 8.69 -18.83
CA TYR A 71 5.15 9.66 -19.92
C TYR A 71 5.98 10.90 -19.55
N GLU A 72 6.06 11.28 -18.27
CA GLU A 72 6.99 12.32 -17.79
C GLU A 72 8.47 11.97 -18.02
N GLN A 73 8.82 10.71 -18.28
CA GLN A 73 10.19 10.29 -18.63
C GLN A 73 10.46 10.27 -20.13
N MET A 74 9.48 10.64 -20.95
CA MET A 74 9.51 10.51 -22.39
C MET A 74 9.32 11.86 -23.07
N GLU A 75 9.71 11.95 -24.34
CA GLU A 75 9.49 13.12 -25.19
C GLU A 75 8.04 13.22 -25.69
N GLY A 76 7.32 12.10 -25.74
CA GLY A 76 5.92 12.03 -26.17
C GLY A 76 4.95 11.77 -25.02
N ASP A 77 3.71 12.25 -25.17
CA ASP A 77 2.62 12.13 -24.19
C ASP A 77 1.31 11.64 -24.83
N GLU A 78 1.36 11.17 -26.08
CA GLU A 78 0.17 10.76 -26.83
C GLU A 78 -0.24 9.33 -26.45
N PHE A 79 -1.33 9.21 -25.70
CA PHE A 79 -1.93 7.91 -25.40
C PHE A 79 -3.44 8.00 -25.22
N GLU A 80 -4.09 6.85 -25.37
CA GLU A 80 -5.51 6.67 -25.11
C GLU A 80 -5.71 5.42 -24.25
N VAL A 81 -6.52 5.53 -23.20
CA VAL A 81 -6.95 4.37 -22.41
C VAL A 81 -8.30 3.91 -22.94
N ALA A 82 -8.31 2.80 -23.69
CA ALA A 82 -9.50 2.24 -24.32
C ALA A 82 -9.68 0.77 -23.95
N SER A 83 -10.87 0.41 -23.43
CA SER A 83 -11.22 -0.97 -23.07
C SER A 83 -10.22 -1.66 -22.13
N GLY A 84 -9.60 -0.90 -21.22
CA GLY A 84 -8.61 -1.42 -20.27
C GLY A 84 -7.19 -1.56 -20.82
N TYR A 85 -6.95 -1.16 -22.06
CA TYR A 85 -5.63 -1.10 -22.68
C TYR A 85 -5.15 0.34 -22.82
N VAL A 86 -3.84 0.55 -22.78
CA VAL A 86 -3.24 1.83 -23.16
C VAL A 86 -2.72 1.71 -24.59
N LEU A 87 -3.34 2.44 -25.50
CA LEU A 87 -2.88 2.62 -26.88
C LEU A 87 -2.00 3.86 -26.95
N THR A 88 -0.88 3.76 -27.65
CA THR A 88 0.09 4.85 -27.77
C THR A 88 0.93 4.68 -29.03
N LYS A 89 1.71 5.70 -29.39
CA LYS A 89 2.75 5.55 -30.40
C LYS A 89 3.91 4.75 -29.81
N CYS A 90 4.59 3.94 -30.63
CA CYS A 90 5.73 3.14 -30.18
C CYS A 90 7.02 3.98 -30.07
N TYR A 91 7.06 4.95 -29.15
CA TYR A 91 8.24 5.76 -28.91
C TYR A 91 9.49 4.91 -28.56
N GLU A 92 10.68 5.43 -28.84
CA GLU A 92 11.96 4.72 -28.62
C GLU A 92 12.51 4.89 -27.20
N ASP A 93 11.99 5.88 -26.46
CA ASP A 93 12.48 6.34 -25.17
C ASP A 93 11.60 5.88 -23.99
N PHE A 94 10.74 4.88 -24.20
CA PHE A 94 9.99 4.25 -23.12
C PHE A 94 10.96 3.79 -22.00
N PRO A 95 10.68 4.12 -20.73
CA PRO A 95 11.62 3.88 -19.64
C PRO A 95 11.53 2.44 -19.11
N ASN A 96 12.64 1.88 -18.63
CA ASN A 96 12.59 0.66 -17.82
C ASN A 96 11.71 0.87 -16.58
N LEU A 97 10.84 -0.09 -16.28
CA LEU A 97 10.00 -0.09 -15.07
C LEU A 97 10.59 -1.06 -14.05
N TYR A 98 10.53 -0.71 -12.77
CA TYR A 98 11.04 -1.56 -11.69
C TYR A 98 10.00 -1.70 -10.59
N PHE A 99 9.87 -2.91 -10.06
CA PHE A 99 9.01 -3.21 -8.92
C PHE A 99 9.86 -3.83 -7.80
N LEU A 100 9.70 -3.35 -6.56
CA LEU A 100 10.51 -3.77 -5.43
C LEU A 100 9.77 -4.85 -4.61
N PHE A 101 10.30 -6.06 -4.61
CA PHE A 101 9.78 -7.17 -3.80
C PHE A 101 10.89 -7.73 -2.92
N ASP A 102 10.62 -7.92 -1.63
CA ASP A 102 11.60 -8.52 -0.70
C ASP A 102 12.99 -7.85 -0.78
N GLY A 103 12.99 -6.52 -0.89
CA GLY A 103 14.22 -5.71 -1.05
C GLY A 103 14.98 -5.95 -2.35
N ARG A 104 14.32 -6.44 -3.41
CA ARG A 104 14.90 -6.69 -4.74
C ARG A 104 14.08 -6.07 -5.88
N TRP A 105 14.77 -5.41 -6.80
CA TRP A 105 14.17 -4.82 -7.98
C TRP A 105 13.99 -5.85 -9.09
N LEU A 106 12.74 -6.12 -9.43
CA LEU A 106 12.35 -6.83 -10.64
C LEU A 106 12.19 -5.80 -11.77
N ALA A 107 12.95 -5.95 -12.85
CA ALA A 107 12.96 -5.01 -13.97
C ALA A 107 12.11 -5.50 -15.16
N LEU A 108 11.31 -4.59 -15.71
CA LEU A 108 10.59 -4.71 -16.97
C LEU A 108 11.20 -3.70 -17.95
N HIS A 109 11.83 -4.19 -19.01
CA HIS A 109 12.31 -3.38 -20.12
C HIS A 109 11.14 -3.07 -21.07
N PRO A 110 11.23 -2.01 -21.89
CA PRO A 110 10.19 -1.67 -22.87
C PRO A 110 9.72 -2.86 -23.70
N ALA A 111 10.63 -3.72 -24.15
CA ALA A 111 10.30 -4.92 -24.93
C ALA A 111 9.42 -5.95 -24.18
N ASP A 112 9.29 -5.86 -22.85
CA ASP A 112 8.43 -6.75 -22.06
C ASP A 112 7.00 -6.22 -21.91
N TYR A 113 6.78 -4.91 -22.07
CA TYR A 113 5.48 -4.29 -21.81
C TYR A 113 4.97 -3.40 -22.95
N LEU A 114 5.72 -3.20 -24.02
CA LEU A 114 5.34 -2.43 -25.21
C LEU A 114 5.25 -3.38 -26.42
N VAL A 115 4.06 -3.49 -27.01
CA VAL A 115 3.80 -4.39 -28.14
C VAL A 115 3.36 -3.59 -29.36
N ASP A 116 4.07 -3.72 -30.47
CA ASP A 116 3.66 -3.15 -31.76
C ASP A 116 2.44 -3.89 -32.32
N VAL A 117 1.32 -3.17 -32.41
CA VAL A 117 0.04 -3.68 -32.93
C VAL A 117 -0.30 -3.06 -34.29
N SER A 118 0.62 -2.31 -34.90
CA SER A 118 0.43 -1.77 -36.24
C SER A 118 0.36 -2.90 -37.27
N GLU A 119 -0.52 -2.75 -38.26
CA GLU A 119 -0.72 -3.74 -39.33
C GLU A 119 0.57 -3.97 -40.13
N SER A 120 1.34 -2.91 -40.35
CA SER A 120 2.62 -2.90 -41.07
C SER A 120 3.84 -3.28 -40.20
N GLN A 121 3.68 -3.46 -38.89
CA GLN A 121 4.79 -3.63 -37.93
C GLN A 121 5.82 -2.50 -38.08
N ASP A 122 5.33 -1.28 -38.30
CA ASP A 122 6.12 -0.08 -38.53
C ASP A 122 6.21 0.82 -37.31
N ARG A 123 5.79 0.30 -36.13
CA ARG A 123 5.82 1.01 -34.86
C ARG A 123 4.96 2.28 -34.85
N SER A 124 3.96 2.38 -35.73
CA SER A 124 3.00 3.49 -35.71
C SER A 124 2.01 3.41 -34.54
N MET A 125 1.73 2.21 -34.01
CA MET A 125 0.79 1.99 -32.92
C MET A 125 1.24 0.85 -32.02
N CYS A 126 1.29 1.12 -30.73
CA CYS A 126 1.63 0.17 -29.69
C CYS A 126 0.53 0.06 -28.63
N VAL A 127 0.47 -1.11 -28.01
CA VAL A 127 -0.27 -1.37 -26.77
C VAL A 127 0.72 -1.51 -25.63
N LEU A 128 0.46 -0.85 -24.49
CA LEU A 128 1.12 -1.18 -23.23
C LEU A 128 0.43 -2.39 -22.58
N LEU A 129 1.22 -3.36 -22.16
CA LEU A 129 0.81 -4.48 -21.31
C LEU A 129 0.73 -4.04 -19.84
N LEU A 130 0.13 -2.87 -19.62
CA LEU A 130 -0.19 -2.27 -18.33
C LEU A 130 -1.67 -1.92 -18.35
N SER A 131 -2.44 -2.34 -17.35
CA SER A 131 -3.88 -2.09 -17.32
C SER A 131 -4.37 -1.70 -15.93
N PRO A 132 -5.46 -0.91 -15.85
CA PRO A 132 -6.12 -0.65 -14.58
C PRO A 132 -6.91 -1.87 -14.11
N GLY A 133 -6.83 -2.18 -12.82
CA GLY A 133 -7.61 -3.21 -12.14
C GLY A 133 -8.63 -2.62 -11.18
N SER A 134 -9.79 -3.27 -11.05
CA SER A 134 -10.79 -2.88 -10.05
C SER A 134 -10.43 -3.33 -8.63
N GLN A 135 -9.41 -4.19 -8.49
CA GLN A 135 -8.92 -4.66 -7.21
C GLN A 135 -7.85 -3.72 -6.65
N SER A 136 -7.74 -3.64 -5.32
CA SER A 136 -6.73 -2.84 -4.63
C SER A 136 -5.41 -3.59 -4.39
N PHE A 137 -5.08 -4.52 -5.30
CA PHE A 137 -3.80 -5.24 -5.32
C PHE A 137 -3.23 -5.28 -6.75
N ILE A 138 -1.94 -5.55 -6.89
CA ILE A 138 -1.28 -5.62 -8.19
C ILE A 138 -1.28 -7.07 -8.70
N VAL A 139 -1.52 -7.26 -10.00
CA VAL A 139 -1.29 -8.54 -10.69
C VAL A 139 -0.05 -8.40 -11.54
N MET A 140 1.02 -9.09 -11.18
CA MET A 140 2.25 -9.19 -11.96
C MET A 140 2.06 -10.27 -13.03
N GLY A 141 1.56 -9.86 -14.20
CA GLY A 141 1.34 -10.74 -15.34
C GLY A 141 2.59 -11.08 -16.15
N LEU A 142 2.39 -11.56 -17.38
CA LEU A 142 3.44 -11.99 -18.31
C LEU A 142 4.66 -11.04 -18.40
N PRO A 143 4.53 -9.70 -18.45
CA PRO A 143 5.69 -8.81 -18.51
C PRO A 143 6.70 -9.02 -17.38
N ALA A 144 6.25 -9.42 -16.18
CA ALA A 144 7.12 -9.70 -15.04
C ALA A 144 7.99 -10.96 -15.23
N TYR A 145 7.56 -11.88 -16.09
CA TYR A 145 8.23 -13.14 -16.40
C TYR A 145 9.06 -13.07 -17.67
N MET A 146 8.73 -12.15 -18.60
CA MET A 146 9.43 -12.03 -19.87
C MET A 146 10.93 -11.80 -19.64
N ASN A 147 11.73 -12.54 -20.42
CA ASN A 147 13.19 -12.55 -20.36
C ASN A 147 13.82 -13.04 -19.05
N TYR A 148 13.02 -13.58 -18.11
CA TYR A 148 13.50 -14.32 -16.95
C TYR A 148 13.15 -15.81 -17.05
N TYR A 149 14.09 -16.67 -16.67
CA TYR A 149 13.78 -18.00 -16.20
C TYR A 149 13.27 -17.92 -14.76
N THR A 150 12.03 -18.36 -14.53
CA THR A 150 11.34 -18.22 -13.26
C THR A 150 11.03 -19.59 -12.64
N VAL A 151 11.30 -19.75 -11.34
CA VAL A 151 11.04 -20.98 -10.58
C VAL A 151 10.14 -20.65 -9.39
N HIS A 152 8.99 -21.30 -9.31
CA HIS A 152 8.10 -21.22 -8.16
C HIS A 152 8.44 -22.38 -7.20
N GLU A 153 8.96 -22.07 -6.01
CA GLU A 153 9.40 -23.06 -5.03
C GLU A 153 8.50 -23.03 -3.79
N ASP A 154 7.64 -24.04 -3.70
CA ASP A 154 6.59 -24.17 -2.68
C ASP A 154 7.18 -24.44 -1.30
N VAL A 155 8.16 -25.35 -1.20
CA VAL A 155 8.77 -25.76 0.08
C VAL A 155 9.34 -24.61 0.90
N ASN A 156 9.85 -23.57 0.23
CA ASN A 156 10.50 -22.43 0.87
C ASN A 156 9.73 -21.12 0.69
N ASN A 157 8.49 -21.16 0.17
CA ASN A 157 7.65 -19.99 -0.12
C ASN A 157 8.45 -18.88 -0.82
N ARG A 158 9.02 -19.18 -2.00
CA ARG A 158 9.79 -18.17 -2.76
C ARG A 158 9.71 -18.37 -4.28
N ILE A 159 9.91 -17.28 -5.00
CA ILE A 159 10.02 -17.27 -6.46
C ILE A 159 11.43 -16.85 -6.86
N GLY A 160 12.07 -17.66 -7.70
CA GLY A 160 13.41 -17.44 -8.20
C GLY A 160 13.39 -16.86 -9.61
N PHE A 161 14.11 -15.77 -9.83
CA PHE A 161 14.29 -15.13 -11.13
C PHE A 161 15.77 -15.19 -11.56
N ALA A 162 16.02 -15.58 -12.80
CA ALA A 162 17.34 -15.51 -13.43
C ALA A 162 17.16 -15.00 -14.87
N PRO A 163 17.90 -13.98 -15.32
CA PRO A 163 17.87 -13.58 -16.72
C PRO A 163 18.15 -14.77 -17.64
N HIS A 164 17.41 -14.87 -18.76
CA HIS A 164 17.73 -15.86 -19.79
C HIS A 164 19.11 -15.56 -20.42
N THR A 165 19.79 -16.57 -20.96
CA THR A 165 21.15 -16.40 -21.56
C THR A 165 21.19 -15.42 -22.73
N THR A 166 20.05 -15.16 -23.36
CA THR A 166 19.88 -14.20 -24.46
C THR A 166 19.22 -12.89 -24.03
N SER A 167 18.90 -12.74 -22.74
CA SER A 167 18.33 -11.51 -22.20
C SER A 167 19.45 -10.49 -21.93
N ASP A 168 19.13 -9.22 -22.15
CA ASP A 168 19.91 -8.06 -21.76
C ASP A 168 19.67 -7.62 -20.29
N LYS A 169 18.79 -8.32 -19.56
CA LYS A 169 18.46 -7.99 -18.17
C LYS A 169 19.56 -8.39 -17.20
N ASP A 170 19.76 -7.56 -16.20
CA ASP A 170 20.60 -7.87 -15.05
C ASP A 170 19.91 -8.83 -14.06
N ASP A 171 20.72 -9.53 -13.25
CA ASP A 171 20.23 -10.18 -12.04
C ASP A 171 19.48 -9.17 -11.13
N LEU A 172 18.44 -9.63 -10.41
CA LEU A 172 17.67 -8.79 -9.48
C LEU A 172 18.58 -8.07 -8.47
N LYS A 173 18.58 -6.74 -8.53
CA LYS A 173 19.41 -5.87 -7.69
C LYS A 173 18.74 -5.62 -6.34
N ARG A 174 19.53 -5.48 -5.28
CA ARG A 174 19.01 -5.12 -3.96
C ARG A 174 18.57 -3.66 -3.92
N GLY A 175 17.49 -3.38 -3.21
CA GLY A 175 16.92 -2.05 -3.05
C GLY A 175 16.39 -1.83 -1.63
N LYS A 176 16.07 -0.58 -1.32
CA LYS A 176 15.32 -0.19 -0.13
C LYS A 176 14.00 0.42 -0.56
N GLN A 177 12.99 0.33 0.29
CA GLN A 177 11.71 0.98 0.06
C GLN A 177 11.93 2.49 -0.23
N PRO A 178 11.40 3.00 -1.35
CA PRO A 178 11.51 4.42 -1.66
C PRO A 178 10.75 5.30 -0.66
N LYS A 179 11.07 6.59 -0.62
CA LYS A 179 10.45 7.55 0.32
C LYS A 179 9.34 8.41 -0.29
N ARG A 180 9.39 8.68 -1.60
CA ARG A 180 8.37 9.49 -2.30
C ARG A 180 7.09 8.69 -2.41
N VAL A 181 5.96 9.28 -2.06
CA VAL A 181 4.66 8.60 -2.06
C VAL A 181 3.95 8.90 -3.38
N LEU A 182 3.46 7.86 -4.07
CA LEU A 182 2.45 8.02 -5.11
C LEU A 182 1.07 7.99 -4.44
N GLU A 183 0.46 9.15 -4.27
CA GLU A 183 -0.90 9.23 -3.71
C GLU A 183 -1.90 8.51 -4.62
N SER A 184 -2.88 7.86 -4.01
CA SER A 184 -3.98 7.27 -4.75
C SER A 184 -5.06 8.33 -5.05
N LEU A 185 -5.95 8.05 -6.01
CA LEU A 185 -7.11 8.90 -6.29
C LEU A 185 -8.12 8.92 -5.13
N ARG A 186 -8.05 7.94 -4.23
CA ARG A 186 -8.89 7.82 -3.03
C ARG A 186 -8.02 7.49 -1.83
N PRO A 187 -7.18 8.44 -1.36
CA PRO A 187 -6.27 8.18 -0.27
C PRO A 187 -7.08 7.80 0.97
N ALA A 188 -6.64 6.78 1.70
CA ALA A 188 -7.19 6.55 3.02
C ALA A 188 -6.88 7.81 3.84
N PRO A 189 -7.83 8.29 4.66
CA PRO A 189 -7.54 9.42 5.52
C PRO A 189 -6.32 9.04 6.35
N GLU A 190 -5.32 9.91 6.33
CA GLU A 190 -4.13 9.67 7.14
C GLU A 190 -4.62 9.41 8.56
N PHE A 191 -4.33 8.23 9.11
CA PHE A 191 -4.44 7.95 10.54
C PHE A 191 -3.45 8.81 11.35
N GLY A 192 -2.99 9.94 10.81
CA GLY A 192 -2.56 11.08 11.58
C GLY A 192 -3.62 11.31 12.63
N MET A 193 -3.23 11.18 13.90
CA MET A 193 -4.03 11.68 15.00
C MET A 193 -4.46 13.09 14.62
N GLY A 194 -5.74 13.25 14.26
CA GLY A 194 -6.30 14.58 14.15
C GLY A 194 -5.97 15.24 15.47
N ALA A 195 -5.13 16.28 15.45
CA ALA A 195 -4.62 16.85 16.69
C ALA A 195 -5.79 17.16 17.63
N ALA A 196 -6.91 17.61 17.06
CA ALA A 196 -8.20 17.78 17.72
C ALA A 196 -8.73 16.52 18.41
N SER A 197 -8.83 15.36 17.74
CA SER A 197 -9.35 14.14 18.37
C SER A 197 -8.41 13.60 19.45
N LEU A 198 -7.09 13.70 19.24
CA LEU A 198 -6.11 13.38 20.29
C LEU A 198 -6.27 14.31 21.50
N PHE A 199 -6.40 15.62 21.29
CA PHE A 199 -6.63 16.58 22.37
C PHE A 199 -7.93 16.30 23.12
N ILE A 200 -9.01 15.97 22.41
CA ILE A 200 -10.31 15.63 23.02
C ILE A 200 -10.19 14.35 23.85
N VAL A 201 -9.58 13.30 23.30
CA VAL A 201 -9.39 12.02 24.01
C VAL A 201 -8.49 12.20 25.24
N LEU A 202 -7.36 12.92 25.10
CA LEU A 202 -6.48 13.22 26.23
C LEU A 202 -7.17 14.08 27.28
N PHE A 203 -7.95 15.07 26.88
CA PHE A 203 -8.74 15.91 27.79
C PHE A 203 -9.74 15.07 28.59
N ILE A 204 -10.48 14.16 27.94
CA ILE A 204 -11.43 13.26 28.60
C ILE A 204 -10.71 12.33 29.60
N ILE A 205 -9.55 11.78 29.23
CA ILE A 205 -8.73 10.94 30.11
C ILE A 205 -8.28 11.74 31.35
N VAL A 206 -7.73 12.94 31.16
CA VAL A 206 -7.25 13.79 32.27
C VAL A 206 -8.41 14.25 33.16
N PHE A 207 -9.55 14.61 32.58
CA PHE A 207 -10.75 14.98 33.31
C PHE A 207 -11.23 13.81 34.19
N PHE A 208 -11.33 12.60 33.62
CA PHE A 208 -11.73 11.41 34.36
C PHE A 208 -10.74 11.06 35.49
N MET A 209 -9.43 11.15 35.23
CA MET A 209 -8.41 10.98 36.27
C MET A 209 -8.57 11.99 37.41
N THR A 210 -8.85 13.25 37.08
CA THR A 210 -9.04 14.32 38.07
C THR A 210 -10.26 14.04 38.95
N VAL A 211 -11.40 13.67 38.33
CA VAL A 211 -12.63 13.29 39.06
C VAL A 211 -12.37 12.09 39.96
N TRP A 212 -11.66 11.07 39.47
CA TRP A 212 -11.32 9.89 40.26
C TRP A 212 -10.47 10.25 41.49
N ILE A 213 -9.42 11.04 41.31
CA ILE A 213 -8.55 11.48 42.40
C ILE A 213 -9.35 12.26 43.47
N LEU A 214 -10.22 13.18 43.04
CA LEU A 214 -11.06 13.96 43.96
C LEU A 214 -12.04 13.06 44.73
N LEU A 215 -12.61 12.06 44.07
CA LEU A 215 -13.53 11.10 44.69
C LEU A 215 -12.80 10.22 45.73
N VAL A 216 -11.62 9.70 45.39
CA VAL A 216 -10.79 8.94 46.34
C VAL A 216 -10.38 9.83 47.52
N TYR A 217 -10.01 11.08 47.28
CA TYR A 217 -9.66 12.03 48.32
C TYR A 217 -10.82 12.29 49.31
N GLU A 218 -12.03 12.56 48.80
CA GLU A 218 -13.21 12.78 49.66
C GLU A 218 -13.61 11.53 50.46
N ILE A 219 -13.53 10.33 49.85
CA ILE A 219 -13.78 9.07 50.56
C ILE A 219 -12.73 8.85 51.65
N SER A 220 -11.46 9.07 51.34
CA SER A 220 -10.36 8.94 52.31
C SER A 220 -10.50 9.91 53.47
N LYS A 221 -11.04 11.12 53.23
CA LYS A 221 -11.24 12.14 54.27
C LYS A 221 -12.36 11.78 55.25
N LYS A 222 -13.39 11.05 54.81
CA LYS A 222 -14.56 10.71 55.65
C LYS A 222 -14.42 9.40 56.41
N SER A 223 -13.45 8.56 56.08
CA SER A 223 -13.31 7.23 56.65
C SER A 223 -12.14 7.19 57.64
N ASP A 224 -12.45 7.20 58.95
CA ASP A 224 -11.46 7.00 60.02
C ASP A 224 -10.84 5.60 60.01
N THR A 225 -11.42 4.66 59.26
CA THR A 225 -11.02 3.25 59.13
C THR A 225 -10.34 2.91 57.79
N PHE A 226 -9.86 3.92 57.05
CA PHE A 226 -9.27 3.73 55.72
C PHE A 226 -7.85 3.14 55.79
N GLU A 227 -7.73 1.87 56.18
CA GLU A 227 -6.44 1.23 56.47
C GLU A 227 -5.60 0.85 55.22
N ARG A 228 -6.13 0.99 53.99
CA ARG A 228 -5.44 0.51 52.76
C ARG A 228 -5.56 1.44 51.54
N PRO A 229 -5.02 2.67 51.60
CA PRO A 229 -5.02 3.59 50.45
C PRO A 229 -4.33 3.03 49.20
N ALA A 230 -3.30 2.20 49.37
CA ALA A 230 -2.55 1.61 48.26
C ALA A 230 -3.41 0.73 47.32
N CYS A 231 -4.36 -0.05 47.87
CA CYS A 231 -5.25 -0.89 47.06
C CYS A 231 -6.19 -0.05 46.18
N PHE A 232 -6.69 1.07 46.70
CA PHE A 232 -7.53 2.00 45.93
C PHE A 232 -6.75 2.73 44.84
N CYS A 233 -5.50 3.11 45.11
CA CYS A 233 -4.62 3.69 44.09
C CYS A 233 -4.35 2.69 42.95
N LEU A 234 -4.03 1.43 43.26
CA LEU A 234 -3.79 0.40 42.25
C LEU A 234 -5.04 0.08 41.42
N ALA A 235 -6.19 -0.07 42.08
CA ALA A 235 -7.46 -0.26 41.40
C ALA A 235 -7.81 0.95 40.51
N GLY A 236 -7.54 2.16 40.98
CA GLY A 236 -7.72 3.39 40.21
C GLY A 236 -6.86 3.45 38.96
N ILE A 237 -5.57 3.14 39.08
CA ILE A 237 -4.65 3.09 37.94
C ILE A 237 -5.14 2.07 36.90
N LEU A 238 -5.59 0.89 37.34
CA LEU A 238 -6.12 -0.14 36.44
C LEU A 238 -7.39 0.35 35.72
N VAL A 239 -8.32 0.96 36.44
CA VAL A 239 -9.56 1.52 35.86
C VAL A 239 -9.25 2.63 34.86
N ILE A 240 -8.31 3.53 35.19
CA ILE A 240 -7.87 4.60 34.28
C ILE A 240 -7.20 4.01 33.03
N ALA A 241 -6.37 2.98 33.17
CA ALA A 241 -5.71 2.33 32.04
C ALA A 241 -6.73 1.67 31.10
N ILE A 242 -7.72 0.95 31.65
CA ILE A 242 -8.82 0.37 30.87
C ILE A 242 -9.63 1.47 30.19
N PHE A 243 -9.96 2.54 30.91
CA PHE A 243 -10.71 3.67 30.35
C PHE A 243 -9.94 4.35 29.21
N ALA A 244 -8.65 4.62 29.40
CA ALA A 244 -7.79 5.19 28.37
C ALA A 244 -7.73 4.28 27.13
N MET A 245 -7.63 2.97 27.32
CA MET A 245 -7.68 1.99 26.23
C MET A 245 -9.01 2.07 25.47
N VAL A 246 -10.15 2.07 26.17
CA VAL A 246 -11.48 2.20 25.54
C VAL A 246 -11.60 3.55 24.79
N MET A 247 -11.13 4.63 25.38
CA MET A 247 -11.17 5.95 24.74
C MET A 247 -10.32 6.01 23.47
N LEU A 248 -9.11 5.44 23.50
CA LEU A 248 -8.19 5.45 22.36
C LEU A 248 -8.60 4.51 21.23
N TYR A 249 -9.20 3.35 21.55
CA TYR A 249 -9.51 2.33 20.55
C TYR A 249 -10.98 2.30 20.11
N SER A 250 -11.93 2.66 20.99
CA SER A 250 -13.36 2.58 20.68
C SER A 250 -14.01 3.94 20.46
N VAL A 251 -13.67 4.95 21.27
CA VAL A 251 -14.32 6.27 21.20
C VAL A 251 -13.64 7.18 20.17
N ARG A 252 -12.31 7.11 20.07
CA ARG A 252 -11.55 7.95 19.14
C ARG A 252 -12.06 7.88 17.69
N PRO A 253 -12.28 6.70 17.07
CA PRO A 253 -12.78 6.65 15.69
C PRO A 253 -14.12 7.37 15.52
N LEU A 254 -15.01 7.30 16.53
CA LEU A 254 -16.29 8.00 16.51
C LEU A 254 -16.13 9.53 16.59
N VAL A 255 -15.16 10.00 17.37
CA VAL A 255 -14.82 11.43 17.46
C VAL A 255 -14.23 11.92 16.13
N ASP A 256 -13.36 11.12 15.51
CA ASP A 256 -12.81 11.42 14.18
C ASP A 256 -13.93 11.53 13.13
N ASP A 257 -14.91 10.62 13.14
CA ASP A 257 -16.08 10.68 12.25
C ASP A 257 -16.94 11.94 12.51
N LEU A 258 -17.15 12.31 13.78
CA LEU A 258 -17.90 13.50 14.18
C LEU A 258 -17.23 14.81 13.74
N ILE A 259 -15.90 14.91 13.87
CA ILE A 259 -15.15 16.11 13.52
C ILE A 259 -15.07 16.28 12.00
N ASN A 260 -14.83 15.18 11.27
CA ASN A 260 -14.61 15.24 9.83
C ASN A 260 -15.92 15.29 9.03
N GLY A 261 -17.08 15.17 9.69
CA GLY A 261 -18.39 15.42 9.07
C GLY A 261 -18.86 14.34 8.09
N GLU A 262 -18.15 13.21 7.99
CA GLU A 262 -18.56 12.08 7.15
C GLU A 262 -18.84 10.84 8.01
N PRO A 263 -20.12 10.45 8.20
CA PRO A 263 -20.45 9.23 8.91
C PRO A 263 -20.07 8.01 8.05
N LYS A 264 -18.86 7.48 8.25
CA LYS A 264 -18.35 6.30 7.53
C LYS A 264 -19.15 5.02 7.76
N TYR A 265 -19.90 4.94 8.86
CA TYR A 265 -20.67 3.75 9.22
C TYR A 265 -22.05 3.63 8.54
N ALA A 266 -22.48 4.60 7.73
CA ALA A 266 -23.80 4.59 7.11
C ALA A 266 -23.89 3.83 5.75
N ARG A 267 -22.83 3.17 5.29
CA ARG A 267 -22.76 2.63 3.91
C ARG A 267 -22.47 1.13 3.75
N SER A 268 -22.77 0.28 4.74
CA SER A 268 -22.50 -1.17 4.64
C SER A 268 -23.73 -2.09 4.49
N THR A 269 -24.91 -1.58 4.12
CA THR A 269 -26.13 -2.43 4.02
C THR A 269 -26.88 -2.42 2.69
N LEU A 270 -26.29 -1.95 1.59
CA LEU A 270 -26.88 -2.13 0.26
C LEU A 270 -25.81 -2.41 -0.80
N GLN A 271 -25.40 -3.67 -0.93
CA GLN A 271 -25.09 -4.34 -2.19
C GLN A 271 -25.15 -5.86 -2.01
#